data_AF-A0A653HQB4-F1
#
_entry.id   AF-A0A653HQB4-F1
#
_cell.length_a   1.000
_cell.length_b   1.000
_cell.length_c   1.000
_cell.angle_alpha   90.00
_cell.angle_beta   90.00
_cell.angle_gamma   90.00
#
_symmetry.space_group_name_H-M   'P 1'
#
loop_
_entity.id
_entity.type
_entity.pdbx_description
1 polymer ?
#
loop_
_entity_poly.entity_id
_entity_poly.type
_entity_poly.pdbx_seq_one_letter_code
_entity_poly.pdbx_strand_id
1 'polypeptide(L)'
;MGNKHARRKKYELCEIQYDKEFELKYPWDEIIEWASSDLNVCMDITIIKKIIEEIKDITLDENNFLNITEGNSIDFFNFDDTKVSWAMCLLKEITNLKTIRYNIVPKLISENDFWLRYFATIKIIVIKNFLDSTKS
;
A
#
# COMPACT_ATOMS: atom_id res chain seq x y z
N MET A 1 -67.59 8.39 22.18
CA MET A 1 -66.39 8.00 22.96
C MET A 1 -65.18 8.13 22.04
N GLY A 2 -64.46 9.25 22.11
CA GLY A 2 -63.25 9.49 21.31
C GLY A 2 -62.03 9.04 22.09
N ASN A 3 -61.25 8.10 21.55
CA ASN A 3 -60.02 7.66 22.18
C ASN A 3 -58.80 8.24 21.43
N LYS A 4 -58.06 9.06 22.17
CA LYS A 4 -56.84 9.73 21.75
C LYS A 4 -55.69 8.75 21.92
N HIS A 5 -55.08 8.28 20.83
CA HIS A 5 -53.79 7.61 20.92
C HIS A 5 -52.67 8.50 20.40
N ALA A 6 -51.82 8.83 21.37
CA ALA A 6 -50.64 9.66 21.34
C ALA A 6 -49.64 9.28 20.25
N ARG A 7 -49.01 10.33 19.71
CA ARG A 7 -47.76 10.31 18.94
C ARG A 7 -46.74 9.35 19.55
N ARG A 8 -46.24 8.40 18.74
CA ARG A 8 -44.91 7.80 18.97
C ARG A 8 -44.00 8.18 17.81
N LYS A 9 -42.83 8.66 18.22
CA LYS A 9 -41.82 9.36 17.45
C LYS A 9 -41.19 8.44 16.40
N LYS A 10 -40.78 9.06 15.28
CA LYS A 10 -39.85 8.56 14.28
C LYS A 10 -38.73 7.75 14.94
N TYR A 11 -38.60 6.48 14.57
CA TYR A 11 -37.31 5.81 14.61
C TYR A 11 -36.75 5.96 13.20
N GLU A 12 -35.95 7.00 13.00
CA GLU A 12 -34.97 7.01 11.92
C GLU A 12 -34.03 5.86 12.24
N LEU A 13 -34.21 4.74 11.54
CA LEU A 13 -33.21 3.68 11.51
C LEU A 13 -31.96 4.34 10.97
N CYS A 14 -31.04 4.67 11.87
CA CYS A 14 -29.67 5.00 11.52
C CYS A 14 -29.17 3.78 10.76
N GLU A 15 -29.13 3.88 9.44
CA GLU A 15 -28.43 2.93 8.59
C GLU A 15 -26.98 3.02 9.04
N ILE A 16 -26.61 2.16 9.98
CA ILE A 16 -25.22 1.88 10.30
C ILE A 16 -24.69 1.31 8.98
N GLN A 17 -24.07 2.18 8.18
CA GLN A 17 -23.28 1.80 7.05
C GLN A 17 -22.23 0.85 7.62
N TYR A 18 -22.42 -0.44 7.38
CA TYR A 18 -21.38 -1.44 7.61
C TYR A 18 -20.23 -1.01 6.72
N ASP A 19 -19.25 -0.32 7.32
CA ASP A 19 -17.95 -0.14 6.72
C ASP A 19 -17.49 -1.55 6.34
N LYS A 20 -17.44 -1.85 5.04
CA LYS A 20 -16.85 -3.08 4.54
C LYS A 20 -15.50 -3.22 5.22
N GLU A 21 -15.33 -4.27 6.02
CA GLU A 21 -14.04 -4.64 6.59
C GLU A 21 -13.01 -4.53 5.46
N PHE A 22 -12.00 -3.69 5.67
CA PHE A 22 -10.99 -3.49 4.66
C PHE A 22 -10.22 -4.80 4.55
N GLU A 23 -10.51 -5.58 3.52
CA GLU A 23 -9.73 -6.76 3.20
C GLU A 23 -8.52 -6.31 2.37
N LEU A 24 -7.34 -6.60 2.90
CA LEU A 24 -6.10 -6.44 2.18
C LEU A 24 -6.10 -7.44 1.01
N LYS A 25 -5.98 -6.94 -0.22
CA LYS A 25 -6.06 -7.75 -1.43
C LYS A 25 -4.68 -7.97 -2.04
N TYR A 26 -4.52 -9.10 -2.70
CA TYR A 26 -3.38 -9.37 -3.57
C TYR A 26 -3.11 -8.21 -4.55
N PRO A 27 -1.86 -7.71 -4.65
CA PRO A 27 -0.63 -8.27 -4.06
C PRO A 27 -0.21 -7.65 -2.70
N TRP A 28 -1.01 -6.74 -2.14
CA TRP A 28 -0.60 -5.97 -0.95
C TRP A 28 -0.47 -6.80 0.32
N ASP A 29 -1.27 -7.85 0.46
CA ASP A 29 -1.19 -8.82 1.56
C ASP A 29 0.19 -9.49 1.60
N GLU A 30 0.60 -10.09 0.48
CA GLU A 30 1.88 -10.78 0.37
C GLU A 30 3.06 -9.81 0.44
N ILE A 31 2.95 -8.62 -0.17
CA ILE A 31 4.01 -7.60 -0.12
C ILE A 31 4.25 -7.13 1.31
N ILE A 32 3.19 -6.88 2.07
CA ILE A 32 3.30 -6.42 3.46
C ILE A 32 3.86 -7.52 4.35
N GLU A 33 3.43 -8.76 4.18
CA GLU A 33 4.01 -9.92 4.89
C GLU A 33 5.50 -10.08 4.57
N TRP A 34 5.87 -10.01 3.29
CA TRP A 34 7.27 -10.08 2.87
C TRP A 34 8.12 -8.95 3.44
N ALA A 35 7.62 -7.71 3.39
CA ALA A 35 8.34 -6.54 3.88
C ALA A 35 8.48 -6.54 5.41
N SER A 36 7.51 -7.13 6.13
CA SER A 36 7.50 -7.22 7.59
C SER A 36 8.08 -8.53 8.14
N SER A 37 8.54 -9.44 7.27
CA SER A 37 9.09 -10.75 7.65
C SER A 37 10.18 -10.68 8.73
N ASP A 38 11.02 -9.64 8.70
CA ASP A 38 12.10 -9.42 9.67
C ASP A 38 11.61 -8.90 11.04
N LEU A 39 10.38 -8.40 11.12
CA LEU A 39 9.85 -7.71 12.30
C LEU A 39 8.99 -8.61 13.19
N ASN A 40 8.44 -9.72 12.66
CA ASN A 40 7.58 -10.67 13.38
C ASN A 40 6.46 -10.00 14.22
N VAL A 41 5.81 -8.96 13.67
CA VAL A 41 4.70 -8.24 14.31
C VAL A 41 3.50 -8.12 13.36
N CYS A 42 2.29 -8.20 13.92
CA CYS A 42 1.05 -7.88 13.22
C CYS A 42 0.84 -6.36 13.18
N MET A 43 0.85 -5.76 11.98
CA MET A 43 0.55 -4.34 11.82
C MET A 43 -0.95 -4.08 11.82
N ASP A 44 -1.36 -2.99 12.48
CA ASP A 44 -2.75 -2.54 12.42
C ASP A 44 -3.14 -2.15 10.99
N ILE A 45 -4.39 -2.41 10.63
CA ILE A 45 -4.95 -2.19 9.31
C ILE A 45 -4.94 -0.70 8.92
N THR A 46 -5.02 0.19 9.91
CA THR A 46 -4.91 1.64 9.71
C THR A 46 -3.50 2.03 9.25
N ILE A 47 -2.47 1.40 9.81
CA ILE A 47 -1.07 1.60 9.43
C ILE A 47 -0.82 1.03 8.04
N ILE A 48 -1.36 -0.15 7.73
CA ILE A 48 -1.24 -0.76 6.40
C ILE A 48 -1.84 0.13 5.32
N LYS A 49 -3.02 0.71 5.55
CA LYS A 49 -3.62 1.70 4.63
C LYS A 49 -2.70 2.89 4.40
N LYS A 50 -2.14 3.45 5.47
CA LYS A 50 -1.21 4.58 5.38
C LYS A 50 0.05 4.23 4.58
N ILE A 51 0.62 3.05 4.80
CA ILE A 51 1.77 2.54 4.04
C ILE A 51 1.45 2.45 2.55
N ILE A 52 0.30 1.88 2.18
CA ILE A 52 -0.11 1.74 0.78
C ILE A 52 -0.24 3.11 0.10
N GLU A 53 -0.84 4.08 0.78
CA GLU A 53 -0.95 5.45 0.23
C GLU A 53 0.42 6.12 0.10
N GLU A 54 1.33 5.98 1.08
CA GLU A 54 2.71 6.49 0.97
C GLU A 54 3.45 5.84 -0.22
N ILE A 55 3.24 4.54 -0.48
CA ILE A 55 3.81 3.83 -1.64
C ILE A 55 3.20 4.32 -2.97
N LYS A 56 1.94 4.74 -2.99
CA LYS A 56 1.36 5.34 -4.20
C LYS A 56 1.91 6.74 -4.44
N ASP A 57 2.11 7.52 -3.38
CA ASP A 57 2.62 8.89 -3.45
C ASP A 57 4.03 8.97 -4.04
N ILE A 58 4.91 8.01 -3.73
CA ILE A 58 6.26 7.96 -4.34
C ILE A 58 6.21 7.77 -5.86
N THR A 59 5.10 7.24 -6.41
CA THR A 59 4.94 7.01 -7.85
C THR A 59 4.27 8.16 -8.58
N LEU A 60 4.00 9.29 -7.92
CA LEU A 60 3.34 10.45 -8.56
C LEU A 60 4.26 11.21 -9.53
N ASP A 61 5.55 11.29 -9.23
CA ASP A 61 6.53 12.05 -9.99
C ASP A 61 7.83 11.26 -10.21
N GLU A 62 8.38 11.39 -11.42
CA GLU A 62 9.59 10.66 -11.84
C GLU A 62 10.84 11.08 -11.06
N ASN A 63 11.03 12.39 -10.84
CA ASN A 63 12.18 12.89 -10.10
C ASN A 63 12.05 12.52 -8.62
N ASN A 64 10.83 12.63 -8.07
CA ASN A 64 10.54 12.19 -6.71
C ASN A 64 10.83 10.69 -6.53
N PHE A 65 10.40 9.85 -7.47
CA PHE A 65 10.70 8.42 -7.46
C PHE A 65 12.21 8.17 -7.45
N LEU A 66 12.95 8.78 -8.38
CA LEU A 66 14.40 8.57 -8.46
C LEU A 66 15.11 9.05 -7.19
N ASN A 67 14.74 10.22 -6.66
CA ASN A 67 15.35 10.77 -5.45
C ASN A 67 15.06 9.94 -4.20
N ILE A 68 13.82 9.49 -4.01
CA ILE A 68 13.43 8.68 -2.84
C ILE A 68 14.04 7.29 -2.92
N THR A 69 14.14 6.74 -4.13
CA THR A 69 14.64 5.38 -4.35
C THR A 69 16.16 5.32 -4.57
N GLU A 70 16.84 6.47 -4.64
CA GLU A 70 18.28 6.54 -4.84
C GLU A 70 19.02 5.91 -3.65
N GLY A 71 19.93 4.97 -3.95
CA GLY A 71 20.70 4.26 -2.92
C GLY A 71 19.93 3.18 -2.17
N ASN A 72 18.61 3.05 -2.37
CA ASN A 72 17.83 1.99 -1.75
C ASN A 72 18.17 0.65 -2.42
N SER A 73 18.68 -0.28 -1.64
CA SER A 73 18.96 -1.64 -2.06
C SER A 73 18.53 -2.61 -0.97
N ILE A 74 18.19 -3.83 -1.38
CA ILE A 74 17.98 -4.94 -0.46
C ILE A 74 19.06 -5.97 -0.78
N ASP A 75 19.76 -6.42 0.26
CA ASP A 75 20.71 -7.52 0.15
C ASP A 75 20.01 -8.75 -0.45
N PHE A 76 20.61 -9.35 -1.48
CA PHE A 76 20.09 -10.55 -2.17
C PHE A 76 18.72 -10.38 -2.86
N PHE A 77 18.36 -9.17 -3.28
CA PHE A 77 17.17 -9.00 -4.12
C PHE A 77 17.29 -9.80 -5.42
N ASN A 78 16.35 -10.72 -5.63
CA ASN A 78 16.15 -11.43 -6.88
C ASN A 78 14.75 -11.14 -7.40
N PHE A 79 14.65 -10.69 -8.66
CA PHE A 79 13.39 -10.45 -9.34
C PHE A 79 12.83 -11.79 -9.88
N ASP A 80 12.35 -12.61 -8.94
CA ASP A 80 11.77 -13.93 -9.17
C ASP A 80 10.32 -13.87 -9.65
N ASP A 81 9.76 -15.03 -10.02
CA ASP A 81 8.40 -15.17 -10.54
C ASP A 81 7.33 -14.58 -9.59
N THR A 82 7.56 -14.65 -8.27
CA THR A 82 6.68 -14.04 -7.27
C THR A 82 6.68 -12.51 -7.39
N LYS A 83 7.86 -11.87 -7.41
CA LYS A 83 7.95 -10.41 -7.56
C LYS A 83 7.50 -9.93 -8.93
N VAL A 84 7.69 -10.73 -9.98
CA VAL A 84 7.12 -10.48 -11.31
C VAL A 84 5.60 -10.47 -11.23
N SER A 85 4.99 -11.43 -10.54
CA SER A 85 3.53 -11.52 -10.37
C SER A 85 2.97 -10.33 -9.59
N TRP A 86 3.66 -9.91 -8.51
CA TRP A 86 3.33 -8.69 -7.77
C TRP A 86 3.44 -7.44 -8.65
N ALA A 87 4.55 -7.29 -9.36
CA ALA A 87 4.79 -6.18 -10.27
C ALA A 87 3.69 -6.06 -11.35
N MET A 88 3.26 -7.19 -11.94
CA MET A 88 2.16 -7.19 -12.91
C MET A 88 0.84 -6.69 -12.33
N CYS A 89 0.54 -7.00 -11.07
CA CYS A 89 -0.67 -6.51 -10.41
C CYS A 89 -0.53 -5.04 -10.00
N LEU A 90 0.61 -4.64 -9.44
CA LEU A 90 0.90 -3.25 -9.09
C LEU A 90 0.83 -2.33 -10.32
N LEU A 91 1.31 -2.76 -11.47
CA LEU A 91 1.20 -2.00 -12.73
C LEU A 91 -0.23 -1.86 -13.26
N LYS A 92 -1.14 -2.77 -12.89
CA LYS A 92 -2.57 -2.68 -13.24
C LYS A 92 -3.31 -1.74 -12.29
N GLU A 93 -2.96 -1.77 -11.02
CA GLU A 93 -3.60 -0.96 -9.98
C GLU A 93 -3.11 0.49 -9.97
N ILE A 94 -1.80 0.70 -10.09
CA ILE A 94 -1.15 2.01 -9.99
C ILE A 94 -0.76 2.50 -11.39
N THR A 95 -1.62 3.35 -11.97
CA THR A 95 -1.38 3.92 -13.31
C THR A 95 -0.08 4.71 -13.39
N ASN A 96 0.28 5.43 -12.33
CA ASN A 96 1.46 6.29 -12.32
C ASN A 96 2.76 5.46 -12.30
N LEU A 97 2.79 4.35 -11.55
CA LEU A 97 3.91 3.40 -11.55
C LEU A 97 4.20 2.88 -12.96
N LYS A 98 3.14 2.55 -13.72
CA LYS A 98 3.27 2.11 -15.12
C LYS A 98 3.86 3.19 -16.01
N THR A 99 3.41 4.44 -15.84
CA THR A 99 3.92 5.59 -16.60
C THR A 99 5.39 5.86 -16.29
N ILE A 100 5.76 5.91 -15.02
CA ILE A 100 7.16 6.11 -14.60
C ILE A 100 8.04 5.00 -15.16
N ARG A 101 7.66 3.72 -14.99
CA ARG A 101 8.43 2.58 -15.52
C ARG A 101 8.68 2.73 -17.02
N TYR A 102 7.67 3.09 -17.80
CA TYR A 102 7.81 3.28 -19.24
C TYR A 102 8.73 4.45 -19.61
N ASN A 103 8.76 5.51 -18.80
CA ASN A 103 9.60 6.67 -19.05
C ASN A 103 11.08 6.39 -18.74
N ILE A 104 11.36 5.71 -17.62
CA ILE A 104 12.72 5.55 -17.10
C ILE A 104 13.38 4.22 -17.46
N VAL A 105 12.61 3.19 -17.83
CA VAL A 105 13.15 1.90 -18.27
C VAL A 105 12.98 1.73 -19.78
N PRO A 106 14.03 1.36 -20.55
CA PRO A 106 15.43 1.16 -20.12
C PRO A 106 16.28 2.44 -20.20
N LYS A 107 15.67 3.63 -20.36
CA LYS A 107 16.38 4.87 -20.72
C LYS A 107 17.37 5.36 -19.66
N LEU A 108 16.98 5.32 -18.40
CA LEU A 108 17.76 5.80 -17.25
C LEU A 108 18.29 4.64 -16.41
N ILE A 109 17.45 3.62 -16.18
CA ILE A 109 17.80 2.44 -15.36
C ILE A 109 17.28 1.15 -16.01
N SER A 110 17.89 0.02 -15.63
CA SER A 110 17.44 -1.29 -16.08
C SER A 110 16.14 -1.72 -15.38
N GLU A 111 15.41 -2.66 -15.97
CA GLU A 111 14.18 -3.22 -15.38
C GLU A 111 14.44 -3.81 -13.99
N ASN A 112 15.53 -4.56 -13.83
CA ASN A 112 15.90 -5.16 -12.55
C ASN A 112 16.22 -4.09 -11.51
N ASP A 113 16.93 -3.02 -11.90
CA ASP A 113 17.27 -1.91 -11.01
C ASP A 113 16.02 -1.11 -10.61
N PHE A 114 15.08 -0.90 -11.53
CA PHE A 114 13.77 -0.29 -11.24
C PHE A 114 13.01 -1.06 -10.16
N TRP A 115 12.85 -2.38 -10.33
CA TRP A 115 12.12 -3.20 -9.37
C TRP A 115 12.86 -3.37 -8.04
N LEU A 116 14.19 -3.52 -8.08
CA LEU A 116 15.04 -3.52 -6.88
C LEU A 116 14.77 -2.29 -6.04
N ARG A 117 14.92 -1.11 -6.64
CA ARG A 117 14.71 0.18 -5.99
C ARG A 117 13.30 0.34 -5.45
N TYR A 118 12.30 -0.06 -6.23
CA TYR A 118 10.91 0.06 -5.84
C TYR A 118 10.57 -0.83 -4.64
N PHE A 119 10.89 -2.12 -4.69
CA PHE A 119 10.63 -3.05 -3.58
C PHE A 119 11.50 -2.75 -2.35
N ALA A 120 12.73 -2.25 -2.54
CA ALA A 120 13.55 -1.73 -1.44
C ALA A 120 12.86 -0.57 -0.73
N THR A 121 12.32 0.37 -1.48
CA THR A 121 11.61 1.53 -0.93
C THR A 121 10.35 1.11 -0.18
N ILE A 122 9.58 0.15 -0.71
CA ILE A 122 8.42 -0.43 -0.02
C ILE A 122 8.84 -1.00 1.35
N LYS A 123 9.91 -1.80 1.38
CA LYS A 123 10.40 -2.42 2.62
C LYS A 123 10.83 -1.36 3.64
N ILE A 124 11.51 -0.30 3.20
CA ILE A 124 11.89 0.84 4.05
C ILE A 124 10.67 1.56 4.61
N ILE A 125 9.65 1.85 3.79
CA ILE A 125 8.41 2.52 4.23
C ILE A 125 7.69 1.68 5.28
N VAL A 126 7.61 0.37 5.09
CA VAL A 126 7.01 -0.57 6.04
C VAL A 126 7.76 -0.54 7.38
N ILE A 127 9.08 -0.70 7.34
CA ILE A 127 9.91 -0.69 8.56
C ILE A 127 9.82 0.67 9.28
N LYS A 128 9.83 1.78 8.54
CA LYS A 128 9.71 3.14 9.08
C LYS A 128 8.37 3.32 9.82
N ASN A 129 7.25 3.01 9.16
CA ASN A 129 5.92 3.14 9.78
C ASN A 129 5.75 2.19 10.98
N PHE A 130 6.35 1.00 10.93
CA PHE A 130 6.42 0.11 12.08
C PHE A 130 7.18 0.76 13.26
N LEU A 131 8.40 1.23 13.04
CA LEU A 131 9.21 1.84 14.09
C LEU A 131 8.51 3.06 14.70
N ASP A 132 7.83 3.87 13.88
CA ASP A 132 7.07 5.02 14.36
C ASP A 132 5.86 4.58 15.22
N SER A 133 5.21 3.46 14.89
CA SER A 133 4.12 2.91 15.70
C SER A 133 4.57 2.39 17.07
N THR A 134 5.81 1.88 17.18
CA THR A 134 6.36 1.40 18.47
C THR A 134 6.80 2.51 19.43
N LYS A 135 6.92 3.75 18.94
CA LYS A 135 7.40 4.91 19.74
C LYS A 135 6.26 5.72 20.38
N SER A 136 5.00 5.48 20.00
CA SER A 136 3.80 6.08 20.63
C SER A 136 3.31 5.22 21.79
#